data_AF-A0A958JML8-F1
#
_entry.id   AF-A0A958JML8-F1
#
_cell.length_a   1.000
_cell.length_b   1.000
_cell.length_c   1.000
_cell.angle_alpha   90.00
_cell.angle_beta   90.00
_cell.angle_gamma   90.00
#
_symmetry.space_group_name_H-M   'P 1'
#
loop_
_entity.id
_entity.type
_entity.pdbx_description
1 polymer ?
#
loop_
_entity_poly.entity_id
_entity_poly.type
_entity_poly.pdbx_seq_one_letter_code
_entity_poly.pdbx_strand_id
1 'polypeptide(L)'
;MPRSTVVQDQNLNSPIFDEVLDDSFFGDLDQAFTQIQIDKSGRKKSSKNKTTRKQSSTAEYAQMRKTFLSIARDYMGPVVRYVKAVEQGVVTKDITTLIEYVVSPLILTCKKTGLHDETRRLIELQRIVKKINRSQSKEITWDQTQALVEAFQPIKTTFSLTYRGHSIAVLNIVAFYKTIKVKTRKYKETDLKKLFAIGVPSLSMIRKSSIDDLVSLTGIDEEVLTDLRQEARDFTLYTFV
;
A
#
# COMPACT_ATOMS: atom_id res chain seq x y z
N MET A 1 -44.14 3.29 45.18
CA MET A 1 -44.73 4.27 44.23
C MET A 1 -44.33 5.66 44.67
N PRO A 2 -43.78 6.52 43.78
CA PRO A 2 -44.48 7.17 42.66
C PRO A 2 -43.80 6.87 41.30
N ARG A 3 -44.55 6.58 40.23
CA ARG A 3 -45.20 7.42 39.20
C ARG A 3 -44.25 8.13 38.22
N SER A 4 -44.42 7.70 36.97
CA SER A 4 -43.80 8.06 35.70
C SER A 4 -43.86 9.54 35.33
N THR A 5 -42.88 9.96 34.51
CA THR A 5 -43.11 10.87 33.39
C THR A 5 -42.18 10.50 32.24
N VAL A 6 -42.80 10.09 31.14
CA VAL A 6 -42.23 10.11 29.79
C VAL A 6 -42.35 11.55 29.29
N VAL A 7 -41.26 12.14 28.80
CA VAL A 7 -41.30 13.21 27.82
C VAL A 7 -40.18 12.92 26.81
N GLN A 8 -40.60 12.48 25.63
CA GLN A 8 -39.85 12.71 24.39
C GLN A 8 -39.93 14.21 24.12
N ASP A 9 -38.79 14.85 23.82
CA ASP A 9 -38.75 15.76 22.70
C ASP A 9 -37.34 15.91 22.14
N GLN A 10 -37.33 15.87 20.81
CA GLN A 10 -36.20 15.97 19.93
C GLN A 10 -35.62 17.38 19.98
N ASN A 11 -34.30 17.52 20.06
CA ASN A 11 -33.64 18.56 19.29
C ASN A 11 -32.22 18.14 18.92
N LEU A 12 -32.12 17.76 17.65
CA LEU A 12 -30.95 17.76 16.79
C LEU A 12 -29.95 18.84 17.18
N ASN A 13 -28.74 18.42 17.53
CA ASN A 13 -27.53 19.16 17.23
C ASN A 13 -26.43 18.15 16.90
N SER A 14 -26.47 17.68 15.66
CA SER A 14 -25.35 17.06 14.99
C SER A 14 -24.19 18.08 14.93
N PRO A 15 -22.97 17.77 15.39
CA PRO A 15 -21.82 18.55 14.97
C PRO A 15 -21.56 18.23 13.50
N ILE A 16 -21.84 19.23 12.67
CA ILE A 16 -21.50 19.35 11.26
C ILE A 16 -19.99 19.09 11.11
N PHE A 17 -19.65 17.95 10.53
CA PHE A 17 -18.44 17.74 9.75
C PHE A 17 -18.85 17.11 8.42
N ASP A 18 -19.67 17.84 7.67
CA ASP A 18 -19.70 17.74 6.21
C ASP A 18 -18.46 18.48 5.69
N GLU A 19 -17.31 17.84 5.82
CA GLU A 19 -16.28 17.96 4.78
C GLU A 19 -16.20 16.59 4.13
N VAL A 20 -17.09 16.40 3.16
CA VAL A 20 -16.84 15.51 2.04
C VAL A 20 -15.51 15.97 1.44
N LEU A 21 -14.42 15.33 1.86
CA LEU A 21 -13.19 15.28 1.08
C LEU A 21 -13.59 14.54 -0.20
N ASP A 22 -14.06 15.34 -1.15
CA ASP A 22 -14.34 14.96 -2.51
C ASP A 22 -13.02 14.39 -3.06
N ASP A 23 -12.94 13.05 -3.08
CA ASP A 23 -11.77 12.31 -3.56
C ASP A 23 -11.59 12.65 -5.04
N SER A 24 -10.80 13.70 -5.29
CA SER A 24 -10.32 14.14 -6.61
C SER A 24 -9.46 13.06 -7.29
N PHE A 25 -9.29 11.90 -6.64
CA PHE A 25 -8.53 10.73 -7.07
C PHE A 25 -8.98 10.17 -8.43
N PHE A 26 -10.28 10.14 -8.72
CA PHE A 26 -10.81 9.59 -9.99
C PHE A 26 -10.97 10.63 -11.09
N GLY A 27 -11.24 11.90 -10.74
CA GLY A 27 -11.33 12.99 -11.72
C GLY A 27 -10.00 13.32 -12.40
N ASP A 28 -8.89 13.23 -11.64
CA ASP A 28 -7.55 13.52 -12.15
C ASP A 28 -6.99 12.40 -13.06
N LEU A 29 -7.40 11.14 -12.84
CA LEU A 29 -7.01 10.02 -13.68
C LEU A 29 -7.65 10.12 -15.08
N ASP A 30 -8.93 10.44 -15.17
CA ASP A 30 -9.61 10.61 -16.46
C ASP A 30 -9.20 11.89 -17.19
N GLN A 31 -8.93 13.00 -16.48
CA GLN A 31 -8.37 14.19 -17.12
C GLN A 31 -6.99 13.94 -17.73
N ALA A 32 -6.12 13.18 -17.04
CA ALA A 32 -4.79 12.84 -17.56
C ALA A 32 -4.84 12.01 -18.85
N PHE A 33 -5.81 11.10 -18.99
CA PHE A 33 -6.00 10.33 -20.23
C PHE A 33 -6.66 11.14 -21.35
N THR A 34 -7.60 12.04 -21.02
CA THR A 34 -8.30 12.88 -22.00
C THR A 34 -7.36 13.92 -22.63
N GLN A 35 -6.45 14.49 -21.82
CA GLN A 35 -5.45 15.46 -22.31
C GLN A 35 -4.46 14.83 -23.30
N ILE A 36 -4.13 13.54 -23.12
CA ILE A 36 -3.29 12.76 -24.05
C ILE A 36 -4.00 12.49 -25.39
N GLN A 37 -5.33 12.45 -25.43
CA GLN A 37 -6.10 12.25 -26.66
C GLN A 37 -6.37 13.54 -27.43
N ILE A 38 -6.57 14.68 -26.74
CA ILE A 38 -6.86 15.98 -27.38
C ILE A 38 -5.64 16.54 -28.13
N ASP A 39 -4.42 16.31 -27.65
CA ASP A 39 -3.19 16.78 -28.32
C ASP A 39 -2.91 16.10 -29.69
N LYS A 40 -3.68 15.06 -30.05
CA LYS A 40 -3.58 14.40 -31.37
C LYS A 40 -4.51 14.96 -32.44
N SER A 41 -5.49 15.83 -32.10
CA SER A 41 -6.48 16.33 -33.08
C SER A 41 -6.19 17.73 -33.65
N GLY A 42 -5.16 18.43 -33.19
CA GLY A 42 -4.77 19.76 -33.67
C GLY A 42 -3.71 19.79 -34.79
N ARG A 43 -3.92 19.08 -35.91
CA ARG A 43 -2.92 19.01 -37.00
C ARG A 43 -2.97 20.26 -37.90
N LYS A 44 -2.29 21.36 -37.53
CA LYS A 44 -1.88 22.41 -38.49
C LYS A 44 -0.49 22.11 -39.03
N LYS A 45 -0.41 21.92 -40.35
CA LYS A 45 0.81 21.69 -41.12
C LYS A 45 1.79 22.86 -40.95
N SER A 46 2.98 22.61 -40.39
CA SER A 46 4.18 23.39 -40.73
C SER A 46 5.40 22.51 -40.94
N SER A 47 6.01 22.77 -42.08
CA SER A 47 7.27 22.27 -42.63
C SER A 47 8.48 22.30 -41.67
N LYS A 48 9.38 21.32 -41.85
CA LYS A 48 10.81 21.29 -41.45
C LYS A 48 11.14 21.28 -39.95
N ASN A 49 11.52 20.09 -39.43
CA ASN A 49 12.88 19.80 -38.95
C ASN A 49 12.99 18.36 -38.43
N LYS A 50 13.98 17.62 -38.94
CA LYS A 50 14.18 16.18 -38.74
C LYS A 50 15.09 15.87 -37.54
N THR A 51 15.03 16.69 -36.49
CA THR A 51 15.87 16.60 -35.27
C THR A 51 15.06 16.50 -33.96
N THR A 52 13.75 16.71 -33.99
CA THR A 52 12.88 16.71 -32.78
C THR A 52 12.36 15.33 -32.36
N ARG A 53 12.45 14.31 -33.21
CA ARG A 53 11.86 12.98 -32.95
C ARG A 53 12.63 12.13 -31.91
N LYS A 54 13.89 12.46 -31.60
CA LYS A 54 14.68 11.80 -30.53
C LYS A 54 14.50 12.46 -29.15
N GLN A 55 14.06 13.73 -29.11
CA GLN A 55 13.80 14.46 -27.87
C GLN A 55 12.40 14.18 -27.31
N SER A 56 11.40 13.95 -28.17
CA SER A 56 10.06 13.57 -27.72
C SER A 56 10.04 12.19 -27.02
N SER A 57 10.75 11.20 -27.56
CA SER A 57 10.79 9.85 -26.98
C SER A 57 11.51 9.76 -25.63
N THR A 58 12.50 10.64 -25.40
CA THR A 58 13.22 10.72 -24.11
C THR A 58 12.41 11.44 -23.05
N ALA A 59 11.66 12.48 -23.44
CA ALA A 59 10.71 13.16 -22.56
C ALA A 59 9.53 12.25 -22.17
N GLU A 60 8.95 11.51 -23.12
CA GLU A 60 7.88 10.53 -22.88
C GLU A 60 8.35 9.41 -21.95
N TYR A 61 9.56 8.88 -22.14
CA TYR A 61 10.15 7.88 -21.25
C TYR A 61 10.38 8.42 -19.83
N ALA A 62 10.92 9.64 -19.71
CA ALA A 62 11.10 10.29 -18.42
C ALA A 62 9.76 10.51 -17.69
N GLN A 63 8.71 10.87 -18.42
CA GLN A 63 7.36 11.02 -17.88
C GLN A 63 6.78 9.67 -17.41
N MET A 64 6.87 8.61 -18.22
CA MET A 64 6.43 7.26 -17.82
C MET A 64 7.18 6.75 -16.59
N ARG A 65 8.50 6.97 -16.53
CA ARG A 65 9.32 6.65 -15.35
C ARG A 65 8.86 7.44 -14.13
N LYS A 66 8.59 8.74 -14.27
CA LYS A 66 8.09 9.59 -13.18
C LYS A 66 6.73 9.10 -12.67
N THR A 67 5.79 8.79 -13.56
CA THR A 67 4.47 8.25 -13.21
C THR A 67 4.60 6.91 -12.49
N PHE A 68 5.42 6.00 -13.00
CA PHE A 68 5.67 4.72 -12.35
C PHE A 68 6.24 4.90 -10.94
N LEU A 69 7.26 5.74 -10.77
CA LEU A 69 7.86 6.00 -9.47
C LEU A 69 6.87 6.65 -8.49
N SER A 70 5.92 7.45 -8.98
CA SER A 70 4.84 8.00 -8.17
C SER A 70 3.90 6.90 -7.66
N ILE A 71 3.44 6.02 -8.54
CA ILE A 71 2.56 4.89 -8.16
C ILE A 71 3.29 3.94 -7.20
N ALA A 72 4.56 3.62 -7.50
CA ALA A 72 5.38 2.76 -6.67
C ALA A 72 5.66 3.37 -5.29
N ARG A 73 5.72 4.70 -5.17
CA ARG A 73 5.88 5.40 -3.90
C ARG A 73 4.68 5.15 -2.98
N ASP A 74 3.46 5.29 -3.50
CA ASP A 74 2.25 5.10 -2.72
C ASP A 74 2.13 3.64 -2.25
N TYR A 75 2.41 2.72 -3.16
CA TYR A 75 2.45 1.29 -2.89
C TYR A 75 3.52 0.89 -1.84
N MET A 76 4.68 1.55 -1.84
CA MET A 76 5.77 1.31 -0.90
C MET A 76 5.65 2.07 0.42
N GLY A 77 4.70 3.00 0.53
CA GLY A 77 4.43 3.77 1.75
C GLY A 77 4.28 2.90 3.02
N PRO A 78 3.49 1.82 3.00
CA PRO A 78 3.37 0.88 4.12
C PRO A 78 4.70 0.25 4.55
N VAL A 79 5.60 -0.06 3.59
CA VAL A 79 6.92 -0.65 3.89
C VAL A 79 7.76 0.28 4.76
N VAL A 80 7.67 1.60 4.55
CA VAL A 80 8.31 2.59 5.42
C VAL A 80 7.85 2.43 6.86
N ARG A 81 6.55 2.24 7.07
CA ARG A 81 5.97 2.08 8.41
C ARG A 81 6.41 0.78 9.05
N TYR A 82 6.47 -0.30 8.27
CA TYR A 82 6.97 -1.60 8.71
C TYR A 82 8.42 -1.53 9.16
N VAL A 83 9.31 -0.98 8.34
CA VAL A 83 10.73 -0.81 8.71
C VAL A 83 10.88 0.09 9.93
N LYS A 84 10.11 1.20 10.01
CA LYS A 84 10.11 2.07 11.19
C LYS A 84 9.60 1.38 12.45
N ALA A 85 8.61 0.50 12.36
CA ALA A 85 8.14 -0.28 13.50
C ALA A 85 9.23 -1.23 14.02
N VAL A 86 9.99 -1.89 13.13
CA VAL A 86 11.12 -2.73 13.53
C VAL A 86 12.23 -1.88 14.18
N GLU A 87 12.57 -0.73 13.59
CA GLU A 87 13.54 0.23 14.16
C GLU A 87 13.13 0.73 15.56
N GLN A 88 11.82 0.83 15.84
CA GLN A 88 11.25 1.21 17.13
C GLN A 88 11.07 0.05 18.12
N GLY A 89 11.51 -1.17 17.77
CA GLY A 89 11.52 -2.32 18.68
C GLY A 89 10.39 -3.34 18.47
N VAL A 90 9.61 -3.26 17.39
CA VAL A 90 8.64 -4.31 17.06
C VAL A 90 9.35 -5.50 16.40
N VAL A 91 9.80 -6.45 17.20
CA VAL A 91 10.72 -7.55 16.81
C VAL A 91 10.06 -8.78 16.20
N THR A 92 8.92 -8.64 15.51
CA THR A 92 8.17 -9.79 14.98
C THR A 92 8.43 -10.05 13.49
N LYS A 93 8.72 -11.31 13.13
CA LYS A 93 8.96 -11.73 11.73
C LYS A 93 7.76 -11.62 10.80
N ASP A 94 6.56 -11.45 11.34
CA ASP A 94 5.40 -11.19 10.51
C ASP A 94 5.51 -9.83 9.81
N ILE A 95 6.21 -8.85 10.40
CA ILE A 95 6.50 -7.58 9.72
C ILE A 95 7.39 -7.81 8.50
N THR A 96 8.46 -8.58 8.64
CA THR A 96 9.35 -8.90 7.50
C THR A 96 8.64 -9.75 6.46
N THR A 97 7.71 -10.63 6.86
CA THR A 97 6.84 -11.36 5.93
C THR A 97 5.94 -10.40 5.13
N LEU A 98 5.31 -9.42 5.78
CA LEU A 98 4.49 -8.40 5.12
C LEU A 98 5.31 -7.52 4.18
N ILE A 99 6.54 -7.14 4.57
CA ILE A 99 7.49 -6.45 3.68
C ILE A 99 7.76 -7.31 2.43
N GLU A 100 8.00 -8.62 2.60
CA GLU A 100 8.26 -9.53 1.48
C GLU A 100 7.08 -9.57 0.50
N TYR A 101 5.84 -9.61 1.00
CA TYR A 101 4.63 -9.64 0.19
C TYR A 101 4.47 -8.41 -0.69
N VAL A 102 4.83 -7.22 -0.18
CA VAL A 102 4.79 -5.96 -0.94
C VAL A 102 5.97 -5.87 -1.91
N VAL A 103 7.20 -6.16 -1.46
CA VAL A 103 8.40 -5.95 -2.28
C VAL A 103 8.50 -6.94 -3.45
N SER A 104 8.06 -8.19 -3.26
CA SER A 104 8.21 -9.25 -4.27
C SER A 104 7.54 -8.96 -5.63
N PRO A 105 6.26 -8.61 -5.70
CA PRO A 105 5.62 -8.25 -6.97
C PRO A 105 6.22 -6.95 -7.57
N LEU A 106 6.61 -5.98 -6.74
CA LEU A 106 7.21 -4.73 -7.23
C LEU A 106 8.52 -4.98 -7.98
N ILE A 107 9.36 -5.93 -7.55
CA ILE A 107 10.57 -6.35 -8.27
C ILE A 107 10.24 -6.79 -9.70
N LEU A 108 9.19 -7.60 -9.87
CA LEU A 108 8.78 -8.07 -11.20
C LEU A 108 8.31 -6.91 -12.07
N THR A 109 7.56 -5.96 -11.50
CA THR A 109 7.09 -4.78 -12.23
C THR A 109 8.25 -3.88 -12.62
N CYS A 110 9.16 -3.55 -11.70
CA CYS A 110 10.37 -2.75 -12.00
C CYS A 110 11.26 -3.40 -13.06
N LYS A 111 11.37 -4.74 -13.05
CA LYS A 111 12.10 -5.48 -14.08
C LYS A 111 11.44 -5.35 -15.45
N LYS A 112 10.12 -5.46 -15.53
CA LYS A 112 9.35 -5.30 -16.78
C LYS A 112 9.43 -3.87 -17.34
N THR A 113 9.53 -2.86 -16.48
CA THR A 113 9.61 -1.45 -16.89
C THR A 113 11.06 -0.98 -17.15
N GLY A 114 12.06 -1.84 -17.00
CA GLY A 114 13.47 -1.51 -17.27
C GLY A 114 14.16 -0.66 -16.19
N LEU A 115 13.62 -0.64 -14.96
CA LEU A 115 14.17 0.13 -13.84
C LEU A 115 15.24 -0.68 -13.10
N HIS A 116 16.43 -0.77 -13.70
CA HIS A 116 17.49 -1.68 -13.24
C HIS A 116 18.02 -1.37 -11.83
N ASP A 117 18.24 -0.09 -11.51
CA ASP A 117 18.79 0.31 -10.21
C ASP A 117 17.78 0.10 -9.09
N GLU A 118 16.53 0.49 -9.32
CA GLU A 118 15.39 0.25 -8.43
C GLU A 118 15.21 -1.25 -8.18
N THR A 119 15.26 -2.06 -9.25
CA THR A 119 15.14 -3.52 -9.18
C THR A 119 16.26 -4.12 -8.33
N ARG A 120 17.53 -3.70 -8.54
CA ARG A 120 18.67 -4.20 -7.77
C ARG A 120 18.52 -3.94 -6.27
N ARG A 121 18.12 -2.71 -5.90
CA ARG A 121 17.90 -2.31 -4.50
C ARG A 121 16.77 -3.12 -3.86
N LEU A 122 15.65 -3.29 -4.56
CA LEU A 122 14.52 -4.10 -4.07
C LEU A 122 14.91 -5.58 -3.90
N ILE A 123 15.72 -6.15 -4.81
CA ILE A 123 16.23 -7.51 -4.68
C ILE A 123 17.12 -7.66 -3.44
N GLU A 124 17.98 -6.69 -3.17
CA GLU A 124 18.84 -6.69 -1.98
C GLU A 124 18.01 -6.67 -0.69
N LEU A 125 17.02 -5.78 -0.60
CA LEU A 125 16.06 -5.77 0.51
C LEU A 125 15.35 -7.12 0.65
N GLN A 126 14.84 -7.69 -0.46
CA GLN A 126 14.16 -8.98 -0.44
C GLN A 126 15.08 -10.10 0.07
N ARG A 127 16.38 -10.08 -0.26
CA ARG A 127 17.35 -11.08 0.24
C ARG A 127 17.52 -10.97 1.75
N ILE A 128 17.66 -9.76 2.29
CA ILE A 128 17.75 -9.52 3.74
C ILE A 128 16.48 -10.01 4.43
N VAL A 129 15.32 -9.60 3.94
CA VAL A 129 14.01 -10.02 4.46
C VAL A 129 13.86 -11.54 4.47
N LYS A 130 14.18 -12.22 3.36
CA LYS A 130 14.15 -13.69 3.27
C LYS A 130 15.12 -14.35 4.25
N LYS A 131 16.32 -13.79 4.44
CA LYS A 131 17.30 -14.29 5.41
C LYS A 131 16.74 -14.19 6.84
N ILE A 132 16.10 -13.08 7.19
CA ILE A 132 15.44 -12.89 8.49
C ILE A 132 14.30 -13.91 8.66
N ASN A 133 13.41 -14.02 7.67
CA ASN A 133 12.27 -14.95 7.71
C ASN A 133 12.72 -16.41 7.88
N ARG A 134 13.84 -16.82 7.28
CA ARG A 134 14.42 -18.18 7.37
C ARG A 134 15.27 -18.45 8.62
N SER A 135 15.61 -17.42 9.41
CA SER A 135 16.37 -17.60 10.65
C SER A 135 15.61 -18.50 11.64
N GLN A 136 16.32 -19.26 12.48
CA GLN A 136 15.68 -20.09 13.52
C GLN A 136 15.10 -19.26 14.69
N SER A 137 15.59 -18.02 14.88
CA SER A 137 15.04 -17.13 15.90
C SER A 137 13.55 -16.86 15.66
N LYS A 138 12.73 -16.78 16.71
CA LYS A 138 11.33 -16.35 16.59
C LYS A 138 11.21 -14.84 16.39
N GLU A 139 12.17 -14.09 16.91
CA GLU A 139 12.21 -12.64 16.91
C GLU A 139 13.32 -12.10 16.00
N ILE A 140 13.16 -10.86 15.56
CA ILE A 140 14.15 -10.13 14.78
C ILE A 140 15.26 -9.66 15.73
N THR A 141 16.50 -10.07 15.49
CA THR A 141 17.63 -9.63 16.30
C THR A 141 18.00 -8.17 16.02
N TRP A 142 18.80 -7.56 16.90
CA TRP A 142 19.33 -6.22 16.67
C TRP A 142 20.12 -6.13 15.35
N ASP A 143 21.03 -7.07 15.09
CA ASP A 143 21.82 -7.09 13.85
C ASP A 143 20.94 -7.24 12.60
N GLN A 144 19.87 -8.02 12.69
CA GLN A 144 18.89 -8.17 11.62
C GLN A 144 18.10 -6.88 11.39
N THR A 145 17.78 -6.16 12.46
CA THR A 145 17.14 -4.84 12.40
C THR A 145 18.04 -3.83 11.69
N GLN A 146 19.32 -3.74 12.08
CA GLN A 146 20.29 -2.85 11.44
C GLN A 146 20.43 -3.18 9.94
N ALA A 147 20.65 -4.45 9.59
CA ALA A 147 20.76 -4.87 8.20
C ALA A 147 19.50 -4.54 7.37
N LEU A 148 18.31 -4.67 7.96
CA LEU A 148 17.05 -4.32 7.30
C LEU A 148 16.94 -2.80 7.06
N VAL A 149 17.26 -1.99 8.08
CA VAL A 149 17.20 -0.52 7.99
C VAL A 149 18.22 0.00 6.99
N GLU A 150 19.45 -0.48 7.03
CA GLU A 150 20.52 -0.13 6.09
C GLU A 150 20.13 -0.45 4.65
N ALA A 151 19.64 -1.67 4.39
CA ALA A 151 19.17 -2.07 3.06
C ALA A 151 17.96 -1.24 2.57
N PHE A 152 17.15 -0.70 3.48
CA PHE A 152 15.97 0.10 3.15
C PHE A 152 16.28 1.58 2.85
N GLN A 153 17.34 2.17 3.42
CA GLN A 153 17.71 3.57 3.17
C GLN A 153 17.83 3.94 1.68
N PRO A 154 18.56 3.19 0.83
CA PRO A 154 18.66 3.51 -0.59
C PRO A 154 17.30 3.46 -1.30
N ILE A 155 16.39 2.57 -0.88
CA ILE A 155 15.03 2.46 -1.44
C ILE A 155 14.20 3.67 -1.01
N LYS A 156 14.26 4.04 0.27
CA LYS A 156 13.57 5.22 0.80
C LYS A 156 13.91 6.47 0.00
N THR A 157 15.19 6.69 -0.30
CA THR A 157 15.64 7.83 -1.11
C THR A 157 15.15 7.72 -2.56
N THR A 158 15.34 6.56 -3.21
CA THR A 158 14.99 6.36 -4.62
C THR A 158 13.50 6.56 -4.90
N PHE A 159 12.63 6.05 -4.03
CA PHE A 159 11.18 6.21 -4.18
C PHE A 159 10.64 7.49 -3.52
N SER A 160 11.52 8.31 -2.91
CA SER A 160 11.16 9.53 -2.18
C SER A 160 10.11 9.28 -1.10
N LEU A 161 10.31 8.22 -0.31
CA LEU A 161 9.36 7.77 0.69
C LEU A 161 9.46 8.61 1.97
N THR A 162 8.31 9.10 2.43
CA THR A 162 8.19 9.86 3.68
C THR A 162 7.45 9.05 4.74
N TYR A 163 7.93 9.13 5.99
CA TYR A 163 7.24 8.53 7.12
C TYR A 163 6.17 9.50 7.62
N ARG A 164 4.90 9.06 7.62
CA ARG A 164 3.74 9.86 8.08
C ARG A 164 3.17 9.40 9.44
N GLY A 165 3.98 8.74 10.27
CA GLY A 165 3.52 8.31 11.60
C GLY A 165 2.61 7.08 11.61
N HIS A 166 2.31 6.61 12.84
CA HIS A 166 1.39 5.53 13.27
C HIS A 166 1.95 4.10 13.33
N SER A 167 2.68 3.79 14.40
CA SER A 167 3.08 2.42 14.78
C SER A 167 1.90 1.49 15.07
N ILE A 168 0.80 2.00 15.65
CA ILE A 168 -0.39 1.21 16.00
C ILE A 168 -1.06 0.59 14.78
N ALA A 169 -1.10 1.29 13.65
CA ALA A 169 -1.65 0.74 12.41
C ALA A 169 -0.88 -0.52 11.97
N VAL A 170 0.45 -0.52 12.14
CA VAL A 170 1.30 -1.69 11.86
C VAL A 170 0.99 -2.83 12.82
N LEU A 171 0.87 -2.55 14.12
CA LEU A 171 0.52 -3.58 15.12
C LEU A 171 -0.84 -4.22 14.82
N ASN A 172 -1.84 -3.42 14.47
CA ASN A 172 -3.16 -3.90 14.06
C ASN A 172 -3.09 -4.77 12.81
N ILE A 173 -2.34 -4.36 11.78
CA ILE A 173 -2.14 -5.16 10.57
C ILE A 173 -1.45 -6.49 10.91
N VAL A 174 -0.39 -6.47 11.71
CA VAL A 174 0.36 -7.67 12.10
C VAL A 174 -0.52 -8.64 12.89
N ALA A 175 -1.29 -8.14 13.85
CA ALA A 175 -2.17 -8.99 14.64
C ALA A 175 -3.33 -9.54 13.81
N PHE A 176 -3.91 -8.74 12.92
CA PHE A 176 -4.90 -9.22 11.96
C PHE A 176 -4.33 -10.32 11.06
N TYR A 177 -3.14 -10.10 10.49
CA TYR A 177 -2.43 -11.10 9.70
C TYR A 177 -2.21 -12.40 10.48
N LYS A 178 -1.74 -12.32 11.74
CA LYS A 178 -1.58 -13.51 12.61
C LYS A 178 -2.89 -14.25 12.79
N THR A 179 -3.98 -13.55 13.07
CA THR A 179 -5.31 -14.13 13.29
C THR A 179 -5.84 -14.86 12.06
N ILE A 180 -5.73 -14.27 10.87
CA ILE A 180 -6.22 -14.92 9.65
C ILE A 180 -5.27 -16.02 9.15
N LYS A 181 -3.95 -15.89 9.40
CA LYS A 181 -2.94 -16.90 9.04
C LYS A 181 -3.17 -18.24 9.73
N VAL A 182 -3.62 -18.25 10.99
CA VAL A 182 -3.93 -19.50 11.69
C VAL A 182 -5.23 -20.16 11.21
N LYS A 183 -6.09 -19.43 10.50
CA LYS A 183 -7.34 -19.94 9.91
C LYS A 183 -7.07 -20.60 8.55
N THR A 184 -6.08 -21.50 8.48
CA THR A 184 -5.62 -22.15 7.24
C THR A 184 -6.68 -22.99 6.53
N ARG A 185 -7.70 -23.45 7.27
CA ARG A 185 -8.87 -24.14 6.68
C ARG A 185 -9.76 -23.22 5.86
N LYS A 186 -9.72 -21.91 6.14
CA LYS A 186 -10.57 -20.89 5.52
C LYS A 186 -9.81 -20.06 4.48
N TYR A 187 -8.56 -19.71 4.76
CA TYR A 187 -7.76 -18.83 3.89
C TYR A 187 -6.48 -19.52 3.41
N LYS A 188 -6.26 -19.54 2.09
CA LYS A 188 -5.02 -20.04 1.51
C LYS A 188 -3.92 -18.99 1.69
N GLU A 189 -2.69 -19.45 1.85
CA GLU A 189 -1.52 -18.55 1.96
C GLU A 189 -1.37 -17.66 0.71
N THR A 190 -1.75 -18.16 -0.46
CA THR A 190 -1.75 -17.39 -1.72
C THR A 190 -2.64 -16.17 -1.64
N ASP A 191 -3.80 -16.27 -0.99
CA ASP A 191 -4.79 -15.20 -0.90
C ASP A 191 -4.34 -14.17 0.14
N LEU A 192 -3.78 -14.62 1.26
CA LEU A 192 -3.14 -13.73 2.24
C LEU A 192 -2.00 -12.94 1.59
N LYS A 193 -1.14 -13.61 0.82
CA LYS A 193 -0.05 -12.96 0.09
C LYS A 193 -0.59 -11.90 -0.88
N LYS A 194 -1.63 -12.22 -1.67
CA LYS A 194 -2.28 -11.27 -2.58
C LYS A 194 -2.88 -10.07 -1.84
N LEU A 195 -3.55 -10.30 -0.71
CA LEU A 195 -4.20 -9.26 0.08
C LEU A 195 -3.18 -8.26 0.63
N PHE A 196 -2.07 -8.73 1.20
CA PHE A 196 -1.07 -7.81 1.75
C PHE A 196 -0.10 -7.30 0.69
N ALA A 197 0.00 -7.98 -0.45
CA ALA A 197 0.77 -7.50 -1.58
C ALA A 197 0.25 -6.16 -2.08
N ILE A 198 -1.01 -5.75 -1.92
CA ILE A 198 -1.44 -4.40 -2.37
C ILE A 198 -0.92 -3.26 -1.48
N GLY A 199 -0.13 -3.55 -0.45
CA GLY A 199 0.41 -2.52 0.43
C GLY A 199 -0.66 -1.94 1.35
N VAL A 200 -1.30 -2.77 2.16
CA VAL A 200 -2.33 -2.34 3.12
C VAL A 200 -1.75 -1.33 4.12
N PRO A 201 -2.18 -0.04 4.14
CA PRO A 201 -1.65 0.97 5.04
C PRO A 201 -2.34 0.97 6.41
N SER A 202 -3.56 0.44 6.49
CA SER A 202 -4.35 0.25 7.71
C SER A 202 -5.49 -0.75 7.47
N LEU A 203 -6.04 -1.35 8.54
CA LEU A 203 -7.23 -2.20 8.44
C LEU A 203 -8.47 -1.43 7.97
N SER A 204 -8.52 -0.11 8.18
CA SER A 204 -9.60 0.74 7.69
C SER A 204 -9.73 0.70 6.17
N MET A 205 -8.61 0.54 5.44
CA MET A 205 -8.64 0.35 3.98
C MET A 205 -9.46 -0.89 3.64
N ILE A 206 -9.13 -2.05 4.22
CA ILE A 206 -9.84 -3.31 3.97
C ILE A 206 -11.33 -3.18 4.35
N ARG A 207 -11.65 -2.53 5.48
CA ARG A 207 -13.03 -2.39 5.99
C ARG A 207 -13.93 -1.52 5.12
N LYS A 208 -13.36 -0.45 4.54
CA LYS A 208 -14.09 0.63 3.86
C LYS A 208 -14.05 0.54 2.34
N SER A 209 -13.02 -0.09 1.77
CA SER A 209 -12.96 -0.29 0.31
C SER A 209 -14.15 -1.13 -0.18
N SER A 210 -14.59 -0.82 -1.40
CA SER A 210 -15.56 -1.66 -2.10
C SER A 210 -14.95 -3.05 -2.34
N ILE A 211 -15.80 -4.07 -2.46
CA ILE A 211 -15.30 -5.42 -2.77
C ILE A 211 -14.74 -5.44 -4.20
N ASP A 212 -15.39 -4.77 -5.15
CA ASP A 212 -14.96 -4.69 -6.55
C ASP A 212 -13.54 -4.10 -6.69
N ASP A 213 -13.22 -3.05 -5.93
CA ASP A 213 -11.87 -2.48 -5.90
C ASP A 213 -10.86 -3.48 -5.32
N LEU A 214 -11.21 -4.16 -4.24
CA LEU A 214 -10.33 -5.15 -3.63
C LEU A 214 -10.10 -6.36 -4.55
N VAL A 215 -11.12 -6.81 -5.27
CA VAL A 215 -11.01 -7.88 -6.28
C VAL A 215 -10.07 -7.42 -7.38
N SER A 216 -10.26 -6.20 -7.90
CA SER A 216 -9.44 -5.63 -8.98
C SER A 216 -7.97 -5.47 -8.58
N LEU A 217 -7.71 -5.05 -7.34
CA LEU A 217 -6.35 -4.83 -6.84
C LEU A 217 -5.63 -6.13 -6.47
N THR A 218 -6.33 -7.08 -5.85
CA THR A 218 -5.70 -8.29 -5.27
C THR A 218 -5.81 -9.51 -6.19
N GLY A 219 -6.81 -9.57 -7.07
CA GLY A 219 -7.15 -10.76 -7.85
C GLY A 219 -7.55 -11.95 -6.98
N ILE A 220 -8.20 -11.69 -5.84
CA ILE A 220 -8.81 -12.68 -4.96
C ILE A 220 -10.30 -12.76 -5.27
N ASP A 221 -10.88 -13.96 -5.14
CA ASP A 221 -12.30 -14.18 -5.37
C ASP A 221 -13.17 -13.35 -4.41
N GLU A 222 -14.30 -12.89 -4.92
CA GLU A 222 -15.22 -11.98 -4.21
C GLU A 222 -15.71 -12.54 -2.87
N GLU A 223 -16.04 -13.83 -2.82
CA GLU A 223 -16.51 -14.53 -1.62
C GLU A 223 -15.43 -14.49 -0.51
N VAL A 224 -14.17 -14.78 -0.87
CA VAL A 224 -13.05 -14.77 0.06
C VAL A 224 -12.76 -13.36 0.57
N LEU A 225 -12.84 -12.35 -0.30
CA LEU A 225 -12.65 -10.94 0.09
C LEU A 225 -13.77 -10.42 0.98
N THR A 226 -15.02 -10.81 0.71
CA THR A 226 -16.17 -10.47 1.54
C THR A 226 -15.97 -10.98 2.96
N ASP A 227 -15.52 -12.23 3.08
CA ASP A 227 -15.18 -12.85 4.36
C ASP A 227 -13.99 -12.18 5.05
N LEU A 228 -12.89 -11.93 4.34
CA LEU A 228 -11.72 -11.24 4.89
C LEU A 228 -12.05 -9.82 5.36
N ARG A 229 -12.95 -9.12 4.65
CA ARG A 229 -13.45 -7.81 5.05
C ARG A 229 -14.29 -7.91 6.31
N GLN A 230 -15.13 -8.94 6.43
CA GLN A 230 -15.91 -9.18 7.64
C GLN A 230 -14.99 -9.47 8.84
N GLU A 231 -14.00 -10.35 8.69
CA GLU A 231 -12.96 -10.57 9.69
C GLU A 231 -12.25 -9.26 10.08
N ALA A 232 -11.93 -8.41 9.10
CA ALA A 232 -11.32 -7.13 9.37
C ALA A 232 -12.25 -6.23 10.18
N ARG A 233 -13.56 -6.22 9.93
CA ARG A 233 -14.56 -5.46 10.69
C ARG A 233 -14.71 -5.96 12.13
N ASP A 234 -14.75 -7.27 12.31
CA ASP A 234 -14.91 -7.91 13.62
C ASP A 234 -13.62 -7.88 14.47
N PHE A 235 -12.48 -7.58 13.84
CA PHE A 235 -11.20 -7.48 14.52
C PHE A 235 -11.15 -6.27 15.48
N THR A 236 -11.00 -6.54 16.77
CA THR A 236 -10.75 -5.50 17.79
C THR A 236 -9.38 -4.86 17.58
N LEU A 237 -9.37 -3.55 17.34
CA LEU A 237 -8.13 -2.79 17.17
C LEU A 237 -7.44 -2.61 18.52
N TYR A 238 -6.11 -2.70 18.53
CA TYR A 238 -5.32 -2.09 19.58
C TYR A 238 -5.64 -0.59 19.61
N THR A 239 -6.11 -0.15 20.77
CA THR A 239 -6.36 1.24 21.13
C THR A 239 -5.38 1.61 22.24
N PHE A 240 -5.05 2.89 22.37
CA PHE A 240 -4.26 3.35 23.51
C PHE A 240 -5.07 3.08 24.80
N VAL A 241 -4.43 2.40 25.76
CA VAL A 241 -4.78 2.52 27.18
C VAL A 241 -3.86 3.57 27.77
#